data_AF-A0A956H8N5-F1
#
_entry.id   AF-A0A956H8N5-F1
#
_cell.length_a   1.000
_cell.length_b   1.000
_cell.length_c   1.000
_cell.angle_alpha   90.00
_cell.angle_beta   90.00
_cell.angle_gamma   90.00
#
_symmetry.space_group_name_H-M   'P 1'
#
loop_
_entity.id
_entity.type
_entity.pdbx_description
1 polymer ?
#
loop_
_entity_poly.entity_id
_entity_poly.type
_entity_poly.pdbx_seq_one_letter_code
_entity_poly.pdbx_strand_id
1 'polypeptide(L)'
;MPPRRTASSAEEVWTTEDEASLGWDLDNPLRPTISADQPFTLVSEFEPRGSQPKAIEELVAGLQGGDRAQVLLGITGSGKTFTMANVIARVQRPTLILAHNKTLAAQLYGEFKALFPNNAVEYFVSYYDYYQPEAYLPTRDVYIEKDASINDRIDRMRHAATKSALTRRDVLIVASVSCIYGLGSPDAYRDYHVWVEEGDRIDRDVFLRRLVRIRYERNDMEPGRGRFRV
;
A
#
# COMPACT_ATOMS: atom_id res chain seq x y z
N MET A 1 -0.18 -55.43 12.82
CA MET A 1 0.68 -54.31 13.26
C MET A 1 0.06 -53.03 12.70
N PRO A 2 -0.54 -52.15 13.52
CA PRO A 2 -1.24 -50.97 13.04
C PRO A 2 -0.23 -49.87 12.65
N PRO A 3 -0.57 -48.95 11.73
CA PRO A 3 0.35 -47.89 11.32
C PRO A 3 0.50 -46.87 12.45
N ARG A 4 1.75 -46.48 12.74
CA ARG A 4 2.07 -45.35 13.63
C ARG A 4 1.51 -44.07 13.02
N ARG A 5 0.53 -43.45 13.67
CA ARG A 5 0.15 -42.06 13.42
C ARG A 5 1.23 -41.16 14.03
N THR A 6 1.95 -40.42 13.20
CA THR A 6 2.65 -39.20 13.61
C THR A 6 2.05 -38.05 12.82
N ALA A 7 1.04 -37.42 13.41
CA ALA A 7 0.60 -36.08 13.07
C ALA A 7 0.32 -35.39 14.41
N SER A 8 1.12 -34.37 14.72
CA SER A 8 0.77 -33.36 15.72
C SER A 8 0.72 -32.07 14.93
N SER A 9 -0.41 -31.84 14.24
CA SER A 9 -0.72 -30.53 13.66
C SER A 9 -0.84 -29.54 14.82
N ALA A 10 -0.32 -28.33 14.64
CA ALA A 10 -0.39 -27.24 15.61
C ALA A 10 -1.82 -26.70 15.84
N GLU A 11 -2.85 -27.44 15.42
CA GLU A 11 -4.27 -27.08 15.53
C GLU A 11 -4.91 -27.57 16.83
N GLU A 12 -4.28 -28.46 17.60
CA GLU A 12 -4.92 -29.10 18.78
C GLU A 12 -4.69 -28.42 20.15
N VAL A 13 -4.12 -27.20 20.22
CA VAL A 13 -3.71 -26.61 21.53
C VAL A 13 -4.33 -25.24 21.83
N TRP A 14 -5.40 -24.82 21.16
CA TRP A 14 -6.02 -23.53 21.45
C TRP A 14 -7.52 -23.64 21.59
N THR A 15 -8.02 -23.56 22.83
CA THR A 15 -9.45 -23.45 23.12
C THR A 15 -9.83 -21.99 23.34
N THR A 16 -11.07 -21.63 23.01
CA THR A 16 -11.65 -20.29 23.23
C THR A 16 -11.64 -19.85 24.70
N GLU A 17 -11.43 -20.77 25.65
CA GLU A 17 -11.31 -20.45 27.08
C GLU A 17 -9.94 -19.82 27.44
N ASP A 18 -8.88 -20.12 26.67
CA ASP A 18 -7.54 -19.55 26.86
C ASP A 18 -7.44 -18.08 26.40
N GLU A 19 -8.37 -17.63 25.55
CA GLU A 19 -8.46 -16.24 25.09
C GLU A 19 -9.03 -15.30 26.17
N ALA A 20 -9.94 -15.80 27.01
CA ALA A 20 -10.66 -15.00 28.01
C ALA A 20 -9.82 -14.67 29.26
N SER A 21 -8.86 -15.53 29.63
CA SER A 21 -8.11 -15.41 30.89
C SER A 21 -6.93 -14.43 30.86
N LEU A 22 -6.54 -13.95 29.68
CA LEU A 22 -5.40 -13.05 29.54
C LEU A 22 -5.77 -11.60 29.86
N GLY A 23 -7.05 -11.22 29.81
CA GLY A 23 -7.49 -9.82 29.93
C GLY A 23 -7.18 -8.99 28.68
N TRP A 24 -7.10 -9.64 27.52
CA TRP A 24 -6.72 -9.01 26.25
C TRP A 24 -7.99 -8.84 25.42
N ASP A 25 -8.37 -7.60 25.22
CA ASP A 25 -9.42 -7.23 24.30
C ASP A 25 -8.92 -7.44 22.86
N LEU A 26 -9.38 -8.51 22.20
CA LEU A 26 -9.16 -8.73 20.76
C LEU A 26 -9.85 -7.65 19.91
N ASP A 27 -10.78 -6.89 20.50
CA ASP A 27 -11.44 -5.74 19.89
C ASP A 27 -10.77 -4.40 20.24
N ASN A 28 -9.58 -4.40 20.87
CA ASN A 28 -8.91 -3.17 21.33
C ASN A 28 -8.87 -2.12 20.20
N PRO A 29 -9.69 -1.06 20.29
CA PRO A 29 -9.93 -0.13 19.21
C PRO A 29 -8.88 0.98 19.25
N LEU A 30 -7.59 0.62 19.37
CA LEU A 30 -6.48 1.46 18.91
C LEU A 30 -6.53 1.51 17.37
N ARG A 31 -7.69 1.95 16.87
CA ARG A 31 -7.94 2.43 15.55
C ARG A 31 -6.90 3.53 15.37
N PRO A 32 -6.06 3.45 14.33
CA PRO A 32 -5.28 4.62 13.98
C PRO A 32 -6.30 5.74 13.74
N THR A 33 -6.29 6.74 14.62
CA THR A 33 -6.76 8.07 14.23
C THR A 33 -5.85 8.40 13.07
N ILE A 34 -6.39 8.35 11.83
CA ILE A 34 -5.62 8.74 10.63
C ILE A 34 -4.94 10.04 11.01
N SER A 35 -3.61 10.03 11.08
CA SER A 35 -2.86 11.20 11.56
C SER A 35 -3.30 12.38 10.70
N ALA A 36 -3.97 13.34 11.33
CA ALA A 36 -4.72 14.37 10.63
C ALA A 36 -3.81 15.49 10.12
N ASP A 37 -2.51 15.47 10.41
CA ASP A 37 -1.81 16.73 10.62
C ASP A 37 -0.65 17.03 9.67
N GLN A 38 -0.34 16.17 8.69
CA GLN A 38 0.61 16.54 7.64
C GLN A 38 -0.12 16.97 6.37
N PRO A 39 -0.03 18.25 5.96
CA PRO A 39 -0.50 18.69 4.66
C PRO A 39 0.49 18.30 3.55
N PHE A 40 0.00 18.16 2.32
CA PHE A 40 0.85 18.12 1.14
C PHE A 40 1.70 19.39 1.07
N THR A 41 3.02 19.21 1.07
CA THR A 41 4.00 20.29 1.02
C THR A 41 4.78 20.20 -0.29
N LEU A 42 4.43 21.06 -1.24
CA LEU A 42 5.12 21.14 -2.52
C LEU A 42 6.49 21.79 -2.34
N VAL A 43 7.55 21.11 -2.76
CA VAL A 43 8.94 21.62 -2.75
C VAL A 43 9.41 21.77 -4.20
N SER A 44 9.75 23.00 -4.59
CA SER A 44 10.19 23.33 -5.94
C SER A 44 10.90 24.69 -5.96
N GLU A 45 11.95 24.84 -6.76
CA GLU A 45 12.57 26.14 -7.06
C GLU A 45 11.82 26.91 -8.16
N PHE A 46 10.90 26.23 -8.84
CA PHE A 46 10.08 26.79 -9.90
C PHE A 46 8.72 27.24 -9.36
N GLU A 47 8.23 28.35 -9.90
CA GLU A 47 6.86 28.83 -9.73
C GLU A 47 6.02 28.53 -10.98
N PRO A 48 4.68 28.38 -10.87
CA PRO A 48 3.82 28.20 -12.03
C PRO A 48 3.95 29.36 -13.03
N ARG A 49 4.17 29.04 -14.31
CA ARG A 49 4.37 30.03 -15.39
C ARG A 49 3.50 29.75 -16.61
N GLY A 50 3.36 30.76 -17.49
CA GLY A 50 2.58 30.64 -18.73
C GLY A 50 1.11 30.38 -18.45
N SER A 51 0.55 29.30 -19.02
CA SER A 51 -0.85 28.91 -18.80
C SER A 51 -1.10 28.14 -17.50
N GLN A 52 -0.04 27.76 -16.76
CA GLN A 52 -0.18 26.94 -15.55
C GLN A 52 -0.98 27.62 -14.42
N PRO A 53 -0.76 28.91 -14.07
CA PRO A 53 -1.50 29.54 -12.97
C PRO A 53 -3.02 29.47 -13.16
N LYS A 54 -3.48 29.83 -14.37
CA LYS A 54 -4.90 29.80 -14.74
C LYS A 54 -5.46 28.37 -14.71
N ALA A 55 -4.74 27.40 -15.27
CA ALA A 55 -5.18 26.00 -15.25
C ALA A 55 -5.28 25.45 -13.82
N ILE A 56 -4.35 25.81 -12.92
CA ILE A 56 -4.39 25.42 -11.51
C ILE A 56 -5.62 26.02 -10.84
N GLU A 57 -5.87 27.32 -11.04
CA GLU A 57 -7.04 28.01 -10.46
C GLU A 57 -8.36 27.38 -10.90
N GLU A 58 -8.53 27.14 -12.20
CA GLU A 58 -9.74 26.52 -12.76
C GLU A 58 -9.96 25.10 -12.19
N LEU A 59 -8.91 24.27 -12.15
CA LEU A 59 -9.01 22.91 -11.61
C LEU A 59 -9.35 22.89 -10.12
N VAL A 60 -8.72 23.77 -9.33
CA VAL A 60 -8.99 23.89 -7.89
C VAL A 60 -10.41 24.39 -7.66
N ALA A 61 -10.86 25.40 -8.41
CA ALA A 61 -12.22 25.93 -8.30
C ALA A 61 -13.27 24.87 -8.64
N GLY A 62 -13.07 24.10 -9.72
CA GLY A 62 -13.98 23.00 -10.06
C GLY A 62 -14.03 21.92 -8.97
N LEU A 63 -12.88 21.57 -8.37
CA LEU A 63 -12.84 20.58 -7.29
C LEU A 63 -13.56 21.08 -6.02
N GLN A 64 -13.42 22.37 -5.69
CA GLN A 64 -14.12 23.00 -4.56
C GLN A 64 -15.61 23.20 -4.85
N GLY A 65 -15.98 23.42 -6.11
CA GLY A 65 -17.37 23.49 -6.58
C GLY A 65 -18.09 22.14 -6.62
N GLY A 66 -17.37 21.03 -6.43
CA GLY A 66 -17.93 19.68 -6.41
C GLY A 66 -17.97 18.98 -7.77
N ASP A 67 -17.25 19.50 -8.77
CA ASP A 67 -17.15 18.86 -10.08
C ASP A 67 -16.54 17.47 -9.97
N ARG A 68 -17.29 16.46 -10.43
CA ARG A 68 -16.86 15.06 -10.39
C ARG A 68 -15.81 14.73 -11.46
N ALA A 69 -15.80 15.46 -12.56
CA ALA A 69 -14.92 15.21 -13.70
C ALA A 69 -14.44 16.53 -14.30
N GLN A 70 -13.14 16.62 -14.57
CA GLN A 70 -12.48 17.77 -15.16
C GLN A 70 -11.37 17.28 -16.11
N VAL A 71 -11.04 18.08 -17.12
CA VAL A 71 -10.04 17.73 -18.13
C VAL A 71 -8.99 18.83 -18.25
N LEU A 72 -7.73 18.49 -17.99
CA LEU A 72 -6.58 19.36 -18.26
C LEU A 72 -6.09 19.14 -19.69
N LEU A 73 -6.47 20.03 -20.61
CA LEU A 73 -5.98 20.04 -21.99
C LEU A 73 -4.57 20.65 -22.06
N GLY A 74 -3.55 19.85 -21.75
CA GLY A 74 -2.14 20.28 -21.75
C GLY A 74 -1.32 19.71 -22.89
N ILE A 75 -0.65 20.57 -23.66
CA ILE A 75 0.32 20.17 -24.69
C ILE A 75 1.52 19.42 -24.07
N THR A 76 2.27 18.67 -24.88
CA THR A 76 3.50 18.02 -24.43
C THR A 76 4.53 19.08 -24.00
N GLY A 77 5.23 18.84 -22.89
CA GLY A 77 6.22 19.78 -22.35
C GLY A 77 5.65 20.93 -21.52
N SER A 78 4.33 21.08 -21.38
CA SER A 78 3.72 22.19 -20.61
C SER A 78 3.83 22.07 -19.08
N GLY A 79 4.53 21.07 -18.56
CA GLY A 79 4.63 20.84 -17.11
C GLY A 79 3.34 20.35 -16.46
N LYS A 80 2.66 19.37 -17.07
CA LYS A 80 1.40 18.79 -16.54
C LYS A 80 1.56 18.22 -15.13
N THR A 81 2.64 17.52 -14.85
CA THR A 81 2.90 16.98 -13.50
C THR A 81 3.01 18.09 -12.47
N PHE A 82 3.75 19.16 -12.78
CA PHE A 82 3.89 20.31 -11.88
C PHE A 82 2.57 21.06 -11.67
N THR A 83 1.75 21.18 -12.73
CA THR A 83 0.38 21.71 -12.64
C THR A 83 -0.46 20.88 -11.67
N MET A 84 -0.48 19.55 -11.83
CA MET A 84 -1.23 18.65 -10.95
C MET A 84 -0.69 18.64 -9.52
N ALA A 85 0.63 18.75 -9.32
CA ALA A 85 1.22 18.86 -8.00
C ALA A 85 0.73 20.13 -7.26
N ASN A 86 0.65 21.27 -7.95
CA ASN A 86 0.06 22.48 -7.37
C ASN A 86 -1.42 22.31 -7.02
N VAL A 87 -2.19 21.61 -7.87
CA VAL A 87 -3.60 21.31 -7.56
C VAL A 87 -3.72 20.45 -6.30
N ILE A 88 -2.93 19.38 -6.20
CA ILE A 88 -2.91 18.47 -5.05
C ILE A 88 -2.54 19.23 -3.77
N ALA A 89 -1.50 20.05 -3.82
CA ALA A 89 -1.04 20.88 -2.70
C ALA A 89 -2.06 21.95 -2.27
N ARG A 90 -2.93 22.43 -3.17
CA ARG A 90 -3.99 23.39 -2.80
C ARG A 90 -5.24 22.71 -2.25
N VAL A 91 -5.56 21.52 -2.77
CA VAL A 91 -6.80 20.82 -2.46
C VAL A 91 -6.67 19.88 -1.24
N GLN A 92 -5.45 19.45 -0.90
CA GLN A 92 -5.16 18.70 0.33
C GLN A 92 -5.98 17.40 0.46
N ARG A 93 -6.05 16.62 -0.63
CA ARG A 93 -6.78 15.34 -0.70
C ARG A 93 -5.86 14.18 -1.05
N PRO A 94 -6.04 12.99 -0.42
CA PRO A 94 -5.43 11.76 -0.89
C PRO A 94 -5.66 11.59 -2.39
N THR A 95 -4.61 11.29 -3.14
CA THR A 95 -4.65 11.32 -4.60
C THR A 95 -4.15 10.01 -5.21
N LEU A 96 -4.92 9.45 -6.14
CA LEU A 96 -4.53 8.31 -6.96
C LEU A 96 -4.23 8.79 -8.38
N ILE A 97 -3.00 8.55 -8.85
CA ILE A 97 -2.57 8.84 -10.22
C ILE A 97 -2.53 7.52 -10.99
N LEU A 98 -3.37 7.40 -12.02
CA LEU A 98 -3.41 6.22 -12.87
C LEU A 98 -2.55 6.41 -14.12
N ALA A 99 -1.58 5.53 -14.31
CA ALA A 99 -0.75 5.47 -15.50
C ALA A 99 -1.02 4.18 -16.28
N HIS A 100 -1.10 4.30 -17.61
CA HIS A 100 -1.44 3.17 -18.48
C HIS A 100 -0.29 2.16 -18.67
N ASN A 101 0.93 2.49 -18.24
CA ASN A 101 2.09 1.61 -18.35
C ASN A 101 3.09 1.82 -17.18
N LYS A 102 3.94 0.82 -16.91
CA LYS A 102 4.90 0.83 -15.79
C LYS A 102 5.99 1.90 -15.95
N THR A 103 6.42 2.21 -17.18
CA THR A 103 7.46 3.21 -17.44
C THR A 103 7.01 4.61 -17.07
N LEU A 104 5.83 5.02 -17.53
CA LEU A 104 5.22 6.30 -17.18
C LEU A 104 4.89 6.36 -15.68
N ALA A 105 4.41 5.26 -15.09
CA ALA A 105 4.16 5.19 -13.66
C ALA A 105 5.45 5.44 -12.86
N ALA A 106 6.56 4.82 -13.24
CA ALA A 106 7.85 5.02 -12.59
C ALA A 106 8.36 6.46 -12.74
N GLN A 107 8.19 7.06 -13.93
CA GLN A 107 8.54 8.46 -14.18
C GLN A 107 7.73 9.40 -13.27
N LEU A 108 6.40 9.25 -13.27
CA LEU A 108 5.51 10.07 -12.44
C LEU A 108 5.80 9.88 -10.94
N TYR A 109 6.06 8.66 -10.50
CA TYR A 109 6.48 8.39 -9.13
C TYR A 109 7.76 9.16 -8.77
N GLY A 110 8.77 9.15 -9.64
CA GLY A 110 10.01 9.91 -9.43
C GLY A 110 9.76 11.42 -9.38
N GLU A 111 8.99 11.96 -10.32
CA GLU A 111 8.63 13.38 -10.37
C GLU A 111 7.86 13.82 -9.12
N PHE A 112 6.81 13.08 -8.73
CA PHE A 112 6.04 13.40 -7.52
C PHE A 112 6.86 13.21 -6.24
N LYS A 113 7.77 12.24 -6.18
CA LYS A 113 8.64 12.06 -5.01
C LYS A 113 9.59 13.24 -4.82
N ALA A 114 10.09 13.82 -5.91
CA ALA A 114 10.89 15.04 -5.88
C ALA A 114 10.08 16.27 -5.47
N LEU A 115 8.82 16.36 -5.93
CA LEU A 115 7.92 17.48 -5.63
C LEU A 115 7.32 17.43 -4.21
N PHE A 116 7.17 16.23 -3.63
CA PHE A 116 6.60 16.01 -2.30
C PHE A 116 7.51 15.12 -1.44
N PRO A 117 8.74 15.56 -1.13
CA PRO A 117 9.72 14.74 -0.41
C PRO A 117 9.30 14.40 1.02
N ASN A 118 8.43 15.23 1.61
CA ASN A 118 7.98 15.11 3.00
C ASN A 118 6.64 14.37 3.14
N ASN A 119 5.99 13.98 2.04
CA ASN A 119 4.69 13.31 2.05
C ASN A 119 4.80 11.84 1.59
N ALA A 120 3.72 11.08 1.81
CA ALA A 120 3.65 9.67 1.41
C ALA A 120 3.36 9.53 -0.10
N VAL A 121 4.40 9.75 -0.92
CA VAL A 121 4.38 9.37 -2.34
C VAL A 121 4.76 7.91 -2.49
N GLU A 122 3.83 7.12 -3.01
CA GLU A 122 3.86 5.66 -3.03
C GLU A 122 3.67 5.10 -4.45
N TYR A 123 4.09 3.86 -4.67
CA TYR A 123 4.08 3.20 -5.98
C TYR A 123 3.30 1.89 -5.93
N PHE A 124 2.31 1.74 -6.81
CA PHE A 124 1.40 0.58 -6.81
C PHE A 124 1.20 0.00 -8.22
N VAL A 125 2.08 -0.91 -8.61
CA VAL A 125 1.99 -1.64 -9.89
C VAL A 125 2.04 -3.15 -9.66
N SER A 126 1.84 -3.93 -10.72
CA SER A 126 2.05 -5.37 -10.64
C SER A 126 3.49 -5.67 -10.20
N TYR A 127 3.59 -6.37 -9.08
CA TYR A 127 4.78 -7.00 -8.53
C TYR A 127 5.29 -8.21 -9.31
N TYR A 128 4.61 -8.64 -10.38
CA TYR A 128 5.16 -9.67 -11.25
C TYR A 128 6.12 -9.04 -12.28
N ASP A 129 7.35 -9.56 -12.34
CA ASP A 129 8.31 -9.28 -13.41
C ASP A 129 7.95 -10.09 -14.66
N TYR A 130 7.52 -11.34 -14.46
CA TYR A 130 6.96 -12.21 -15.48
C TYR A 130 5.66 -12.83 -14.96
N TYR A 131 4.65 -12.93 -15.81
CA TYR A 131 3.37 -13.54 -15.47
C TYR A 131 2.74 -14.22 -16.69
N GLN A 132 2.57 -15.53 -16.59
CA GLN A 132 1.78 -16.35 -17.48
C GLN A 132 0.52 -16.80 -16.74
N PRO A 133 -0.68 -16.39 -17.20
CA PRO A 133 -1.92 -16.87 -16.62
C PRO A 133 -2.10 -18.36 -16.93
N GLU A 134 -2.78 -19.05 -16.02
CA GLU A 134 -3.33 -20.36 -16.31
C GLU A 134 -4.37 -20.25 -17.43
N ALA A 135 -4.27 -21.11 -18.44
CA ALA A 135 -5.21 -21.11 -19.56
C ALA A 135 -5.35 -22.49 -20.16
N TYR A 136 -6.53 -22.79 -20.68
CA TYR A 136 -6.76 -23.96 -21.53
C TYR A 136 -7.06 -23.48 -22.95
N LEU A 137 -6.39 -24.07 -23.95
CA LEU A 137 -6.54 -23.79 -25.38
C LEU A 137 -7.29 -24.95 -26.05
N PRO A 138 -8.64 -24.87 -26.21
CA PRO A 138 -9.44 -25.99 -26.71
C PRO A 138 -9.07 -26.43 -28.12
N THR A 139 -8.63 -25.49 -28.97
CA THR A 139 -8.27 -25.78 -30.37
C THR A 139 -7.04 -26.66 -30.52
N ARG A 140 -6.19 -26.72 -29.49
CA ARG A 140 -4.96 -27.52 -29.47
C ARG A 140 -4.96 -28.59 -28.40
N ASP A 141 -6.01 -28.64 -27.58
CA ASP A 141 -6.07 -29.45 -26.37
C ASP A 141 -4.84 -29.27 -25.47
N VAL A 142 -4.42 -28.00 -25.29
CA VAL A 142 -3.25 -27.65 -24.48
C VAL A 142 -3.69 -26.93 -23.22
N TYR A 143 -3.28 -27.45 -22.08
CA TYR A 143 -3.29 -26.74 -20.81
C TYR A 143 -1.97 -26.01 -20.61
N ILE A 144 -2.07 -24.72 -20.28
CA ILE A 144 -0.96 -23.82 -19.98
C ILE A 144 -1.00 -23.59 -18.48
N GLU A 145 0.02 -24.11 -17.79
CA GLU A 145 0.20 -23.89 -16.36
C GLU A 145 0.51 -22.43 -16.05
N LYS A 146 0.09 -22.01 -14.86
CA LYS A 146 0.48 -20.73 -14.29
C LYS A 146 1.99 -20.73 -14.01
N ASP A 147 2.68 -19.73 -14.53
CA ASP A 147 4.07 -19.46 -14.19
C ASP A 147 4.25 -17.96 -13.91
N ALA A 148 5.03 -17.62 -12.89
CA ALA A 148 5.19 -16.24 -12.47
C ALA A 148 6.48 -16.01 -11.69
N SER A 149 7.07 -14.83 -11.88
CA SER A 149 8.21 -14.35 -11.10
C SER A 149 7.84 -13.06 -10.38
N ILE A 150 8.11 -13.01 -9.08
CA ILE A 150 7.75 -11.89 -8.19
C ILE A 150 8.97 -10.99 -7.96
N ASN A 151 8.73 -9.69 -7.99
CA ASN A 151 9.69 -8.66 -7.63
C ASN A 151 9.47 -8.18 -6.19
N ASP A 152 10.35 -8.61 -5.28
CA ASP A 152 10.26 -8.29 -3.85
C ASP A 152 10.30 -6.79 -3.54
N ARG A 153 10.99 -6.00 -4.38
CA ARG A 153 11.04 -4.54 -4.21
C ARG A 153 9.70 -3.91 -4.52
N ILE A 154 9.04 -4.32 -5.61
CA ILE A 154 7.71 -3.81 -5.96
C ILE A 154 6.67 -4.28 -4.94
N ASP A 155 6.76 -5.52 -4.47
CA ASP A 155 5.90 -6.03 -3.43
C ASP A 155 6.00 -5.19 -2.14
N ARG A 156 7.23 -4.86 -1.71
CA ARG A 156 7.46 -3.93 -0.59
C ARG A 156 6.81 -2.56 -0.81
N MET A 157 6.89 -2.02 -2.02
CA MET A 157 6.28 -0.72 -2.35
C MET A 157 4.74 -0.80 -2.31
N ARG A 158 4.14 -1.93 -2.71
CA ARG A 158 2.69 -2.15 -2.58
C ARG A 158 2.25 -2.21 -1.11
N HIS A 159 3.03 -2.85 -0.26
CA HIS A 159 2.78 -2.85 1.18
C HIS A 159 2.90 -1.44 1.78
N ALA A 160 3.90 -0.66 1.38
CA ALA A 160 4.02 0.74 1.79
C ALA A 160 2.80 1.58 1.35
N ALA A 161 2.37 1.44 0.09
CA ALA A 161 1.20 2.14 -0.45
C ALA A 161 -0.09 1.83 0.32
N THR A 162 -0.35 0.55 0.60
CA THR A 162 -1.54 0.11 1.35
C THR A 162 -1.52 0.59 2.79
N LYS A 163 -0.37 0.48 3.46
CA LYS A 163 -0.17 1.05 4.80
C LYS A 163 -0.45 2.56 4.80
N SER A 164 0.21 3.32 3.92
CA SER A 164 0.07 4.78 3.84
C SER A 164 -1.37 5.22 3.55
N ALA A 165 -2.09 4.49 2.70
CA ALA A 165 -3.51 4.75 2.42
C ALA A 165 -4.42 4.58 3.64
N LEU A 166 -4.04 3.72 4.59
CA LEU A 166 -4.84 3.42 5.79
C LEU A 166 -4.45 4.24 7.01
N THR A 167 -3.24 4.82 7.04
CA THR A 167 -2.70 5.50 8.22
C THR A 167 -2.53 7.01 8.07
N ARG A 168 -2.52 7.56 6.84
CA ARG A 168 -2.23 8.97 6.56
C ARG A 168 -3.23 9.61 5.57
N ARG A 169 -3.33 10.94 5.59
CA ARG A 169 -4.11 11.71 4.58
C ARG A 169 -3.28 12.32 3.46
N ASP A 170 -2.00 12.59 3.69
CA ASP A 170 -1.08 13.14 2.69
C ASP A 170 -0.44 12.06 1.82
N VAL A 171 -1.30 11.22 1.25
CA VAL A 171 -0.89 10.07 0.44
C VAL A 171 -1.18 10.31 -1.05
N LEU A 172 -0.15 10.14 -1.87
CA LEU A 172 -0.23 10.17 -3.33
C LEU A 172 0.26 8.82 -3.85
N ILE A 173 -0.64 8.05 -4.47
CA ILE A 173 -0.30 6.74 -5.02
C ILE A 173 -0.22 6.85 -6.52
N VAL A 174 0.94 6.55 -7.10
CA VAL A 174 1.08 6.36 -8.55
C VAL A 174 0.88 4.88 -8.85
N ALA A 175 -0.16 4.56 -9.61
CA ALA A 175 -0.60 3.19 -9.85
C ALA A 175 -0.79 2.86 -11.33
N SER A 176 -0.65 1.57 -11.63
CA SER A 176 -1.20 1.01 -12.89
C SER A 176 -2.62 0.49 -12.66
N VAL A 177 -3.21 -0.14 -13.68
CA VAL A 177 -4.47 -0.91 -13.55
C VAL A 177 -4.43 -1.97 -12.45
N SER A 178 -3.28 -2.27 -11.85
CA SER A 178 -3.23 -3.15 -10.68
C SER A 178 -4.10 -2.66 -9.51
N CYS A 179 -4.43 -1.37 -9.41
CA CYS A 179 -5.27 -0.84 -8.33
C CYS A 179 -6.75 -1.22 -8.42
N ILE A 180 -7.20 -1.78 -9.55
CA ILE A 180 -8.57 -2.30 -9.70
C ILE A 180 -8.66 -3.82 -9.48
N TYR A 181 -7.52 -4.49 -9.26
CA TYR A 181 -7.49 -5.91 -8.93
C TYR A 181 -7.73 -6.13 -7.43
N GLY A 182 -8.30 -7.29 -7.10
CA GLY A 182 -8.67 -7.66 -5.75
C GLY A 182 -7.49 -7.58 -4.77
N LEU A 183 -7.75 -6.93 -3.65
CA LEU A 183 -6.91 -6.94 -2.45
C LEU A 183 -7.78 -7.46 -1.29
N GLY A 184 -7.15 -7.95 -0.20
CA GLY A 184 -7.89 -8.28 1.03
C GLY A 184 -8.70 -7.07 1.53
N SER A 185 -9.73 -7.31 2.35
CA SER A 185 -10.54 -6.21 2.87
C SER A 185 -9.67 -5.23 3.68
N PRO A 186 -9.96 -3.92 3.64
CA PRO A 186 -9.26 -2.94 4.45
C PRO A 186 -9.32 -3.26 5.94
N ASP A 187 -10.45 -3.78 6.43
CA ASP A 187 -10.63 -4.17 7.83
C ASP A 187 -9.72 -5.34 8.20
N ALA A 188 -9.69 -6.40 7.39
CA ALA A 188 -8.77 -7.51 7.62
C ALA A 188 -7.31 -7.07 7.59
N TYR A 189 -6.94 -6.13 6.70
CA TYR A 189 -5.58 -5.58 6.66
C TYR A 189 -5.22 -4.84 7.95
N ARG A 190 -6.18 -4.09 8.52
CA ARG A 190 -5.99 -3.38 9.80
C ARG A 190 -5.79 -4.35 10.97
N ASP A 191 -6.48 -5.48 10.97
CA ASP A 191 -6.35 -6.50 12.01
C ASP A 191 -4.95 -7.16 12.02
N TYR A 192 -4.23 -7.10 10.89
CA TYR A 192 -2.85 -7.54 10.79
C TYR A 192 -1.82 -6.49 11.26
N HIS A 193 -2.26 -5.31 11.73
CA HIS A 193 -1.33 -4.32 12.28
C HIS A 193 -0.98 -4.64 13.73
N VAL A 194 0.32 -4.71 14.03
CA VAL A 194 0.82 -4.79 15.40
C VAL A 194 1.41 -3.42 15.77
N TRP A 195 0.77 -2.71 16.69
CA TRP A 195 1.21 -1.41 17.20
C TRP A 195 2.04 -1.59 18.47
N VAL A 196 3.12 -0.83 18.57
CA VAL A 196 4.00 -0.76 19.74
C VAL A 196 4.52 0.67 19.85
N GLU A 197 4.35 1.28 21.02
CA GLU A 197 4.86 2.61 21.36
C GLU A 197 5.81 2.54 22.57
N GLU A 198 6.66 3.56 22.70
CA GLU A 198 7.55 3.66 23.85
C GLU A 198 6.73 3.87 25.13
N GLY A 199 6.94 3.01 26.13
CA GLY A 199 6.17 3.01 27.39
C GLY A 199 5.11 1.91 27.48
N ASP A 200 4.81 1.22 26.39
CA ASP A 200 3.88 0.09 26.41
C ASP A 200 4.38 -1.07 27.29
N ARG A 201 3.46 -1.67 28.04
CA ARG A 201 3.72 -2.90 28.83
C ARG A 201 3.14 -4.11 28.09
N ILE A 202 3.95 -4.71 27.24
CA ILE A 202 3.56 -5.87 26.42
C ILE A 202 4.39 -7.08 26.86
N ASP A 203 3.72 -8.21 27.12
CA ASP A 203 4.41 -9.47 27.33
C ASP A 203 5.16 -9.89 26.05
N ARG A 204 6.44 -10.23 26.18
CA ARG A 204 7.31 -10.54 25.05
C ARG A 204 6.78 -11.73 24.25
N ASP A 205 6.37 -12.81 24.91
CA ASP A 205 5.99 -14.04 24.22
C ASP A 205 4.61 -13.90 23.57
N VAL A 206 3.73 -13.05 24.11
CA VAL A 206 2.50 -12.64 23.42
C VAL A 206 2.80 -11.79 22.18
N PHE A 207 3.73 -10.84 22.28
CA PHE A 207 4.15 -10.04 21.13
C PHE A 207 4.71 -10.89 19.99
N LEU A 208 5.59 -11.85 20.29
CA LEU A 208 6.15 -12.76 19.29
C LEU A 208 5.08 -13.62 18.63
N ARG A 209 4.09 -14.13 19.40
CA ARG A 209 2.96 -14.88 18.84
C ARG A 209 2.11 -14.03 17.88
N ARG A 210 1.91 -12.74 18.17
CA ARG A 210 1.25 -11.81 17.25
C ARG A 210 2.00 -11.68 15.94
N LEU A 211 3.33 -11.54 15.98
CA LEU A 211 4.15 -11.49 14.76
C LEU A 211 3.98 -12.75 13.90
N VAL A 212 3.97 -13.94 14.52
CA VAL A 212 3.74 -15.21 13.80
C VAL A 212 2.34 -15.26 13.18
N ARG A 213 1.29 -14.80 13.89
CA ARG A 213 -0.09 -14.73 13.38
C ARG A 213 -0.20 -13.87 12.12
N ILE A 214 0.58 -12.79 12.03
CA ILE A 214 0.62 -11.90 10.87
C ILE A 214 1.67 -12.32 9.82
N ARG A 215 2.07 -13.60 9.82
CA ARG A 215 2.97 -14.25 8.84
C ARG A 215 4.44 -13.82 8.90
N TYR A 216 4.92 -13.33 10.05
CA TYR A 216 6.37 -13.20 10.25
C TYR A 216 6.98 -14.52 10.73
N GLU A 217 8.19 -14.80 10.27
CA GLU A 217 8.95 -16.02 10.61
C GLU A 217 10.04 -15.71 11.63
N ARG A 218 10.20 -16.56 12.64
CA ARG A 218 11.36 -16.45 13.54
C ARG A 218 12.61 -16.98 12.82
N ASN A 219 13.64 -16.16 12.73
CA ASN A 219 14.95 -16.57 12.23
C ASN A 219 16.06 -15.85 13.00
N ASP A 220 16.71 -16.57 13.90
CA ASP A 220 17.76 -16.03 14.77
C ASP A 220 19.12 -15.95 14.06
N MET A 221 19.27 -16.61 12.90
CA MET A 221 20.55 -16.73 12.17
C MET A 221 20.73 -15.64 11.11
N GLU A 222 19.70 -15.37 10.31
CA GLU A 222 19.79 -14.47 9.17
C GLU A 222 18.67 -13.42 9.20
N PRO A 223 19.02 -12.14 9.42
CA PRO A 223 18.06 -11.04 9.32
C PRO A 223 17.48 -10.96 7.91
N GLY A 224 16.16 -10.83 7.80
CA GLY A 224 15.48 -10.74 6.51
C GLY A 224 14.10 -10.10 6.63
N ARG A 225 13.54 -9.72 5.47
CA ARG A 225 12.16 -9.22 5.40
C ARG A 225 11.19 -10.30 5.88
N GLY A 226 10.18 -9.88 6.65
CA GLY A 226 9.17 -10.81 7.18
C GLY A 226 9.74 -11.75 8.24
N ARG A 227 10.92 -11.45 8.79
CA ARG A 227 11.54 -12.25 9.86
C ARG A 227 11.77 -11.43 11.12
N PHE A 228 11.76 -12.10 12.28
CA PHE A 228 12.15 -11.52 13.57
C PHE A 228 13.12 -12.44 14.33
N ARG A 229 13.83 -11.89 15.31
CA ARG A 229 14.74 -12.61 16.21
C ARG A 229 14.64 -12.06 17.64
N VAL A 230 15.14 -12.79 18.62
CA VAL A 230 15.17 -12.41 20.04
C VAL A 230 16.57 -12.58 20.60
#